data_AF-Q9ZEX0-F1
#
_entry.id   AF-Q9ZEX0-F1
#
_cell.length_a   1.000
_cell.length_b   1.000
_cell.length_c   1.000
_cell.angle_alpha   90.00
_cell.angle_beta   90.00
_cell.angle_gamma   90.00
#
_symmetry.space_group_name_H-M   'P 1'
#
loop_
_entity.id
_entity.type
_entity.pdbx_description
1 polymer ?
#
loop_
_entity_poly.entity_id
_entity_poly.type
_entity_poly.pdbx_seq_one_letter_code
_entity_poly.pdbx_strand_id
1 'polypeptide(L)'
;MQNNNRLRAADPGRPDRYAVSRLNAARVALGHGSDNAWTKRVYLVLHGLHLPPDTLDPFLDAAVLPSERSRVLDLIDRRVTERLPAAYLTGEAWLRGHRFHVDRRVIVPRPPIAELLAEGLAPWVRDPVARI
;
A
#
# COMPACT_ATOMS: atom_id res chain seq x y z
N MET A 1 -29.81 28.63 13.22
CA MET A 1 -28.54 28.69 12.49
C MET A 1 -28.46 27.49 11.58
N GLN A 2 -28.60 27.70 10.27
CA GLN A 2 -28.73 26.64 9.27
C GLN A 2 -27.35 26.01 9.01
N ASN A 3 -27.26 24.69 9.22
CA ASN A 3 -26.10 23.87 8.90
C ASN A 3 -25.83 23.90 7.39
N ASN A 4 -24.75 24.56 6.99
CA ASN A 4 -24.29 24.65 5.61
C ASN A 4 -23.55 23.36 5.19
N ASN A 5 -24.21 22.21 5.35
CA ASN A 5 -23.69 20.90 4.90
C ASN A 5 -24.44 20.43 3.64
N ARG A 6 -24.52 21.32 2.63
CA ARG A 6 -25.02 20.98 1.30
C ARG A 6 -23.88 21.13 0.30
N LEU A 7 -23.43 19.98 -0.19
CA LEU A 7 -22.92 19.81 -1.55
C LEU A 7 -21.69 20.67 -1.90
N ARG A 8 -20.52 20.35 -1.32
CA ARG A 8 -19.27 20.61 -2.04
C ARG A 8 -18.94 19.37 -2.86
N ALA A 9 -19.22 19.52 -4.14
CA ALA A 9 -19.09 18.54 -5.20
C ALA A 9 -17.72 17.85 -5.19
N ALA A 10 -17.73 16.59 -5.63
CA ALA A 10 -16.55 15.79 -5.92
C ALA A 10 -15.52 16.61 -6.72
N ASP A 11 -14.39 16.91 -6.10
CA ASP A 11 -13.24 17.52 -6.75
C ASP A 11 -12.65 16.53 -7.79
N PRO A 12 -12.67 16.85 -9.09
CA PRO A 12 -12.13 15.97 -10.14
C PRO A 12 -10.59 15.87 -10.12
N GLY A 13 -9.89 16.63 -9.27
CA GLY A 13 -8.43 16.59 -9.10
C GLY A 13 -7.89 15.55 -8.12
N ARG A 14 -8.77 14.87 -7.38
CA ARG A 14 -8.41 13.95 -6.29
C ARG A 14 -7.77 12.64 -6.81
N PRO A 15 -6.45 12.42 -6.62
CA PRO A 15 -5.75 11.26 -7.16
C PRO A 15 -6.19 9.94 -6.50
N ASP A 16 -6.70 10.00 -5.27
CA ASP A 16 -7.30 8.89 -4.54
C ASP A 16 -8.53 8.32 -5.27
N ARG A 17 -9.47 9.17 -5.71
CA ARG A 17 -10.64 8.72 -6.49
C ARG A 17 -10.22 8.09 -7.82
N TYR A 18 -9.31 8.74 -8.56
CA TYR A 18 -8.82 8.24 -9.85
C TYR A 18 -8.08 6.89 -9.70
N ALA A 19 -7.21 6.79 -8.70
CA ALA A 19 -6.48 5.56 -8.37
C ALA A 19 -7.43 4.41 -8.06
N VAL A 20 -8.44 4.68 -7.23
CA VAL A 20 -9.48 3.71 -6.87
C VAL A 20 -10.25 3.25 -8.11
N SER A 21 -10.68 4.16 -8.99
CA SER A 21 -11.39 3.80 -10.21
C SER A 21 -10.54 2.96 -11.18
N ARG A 22 -9.27 3.32 -11.41
CA ARG A 22 -8.37 2.60 -12.33
C ARG A 22 -7.98 1.21 -11.84
N LEU A 23 -7.62 1.09 -10.56
CA LEU A 23 -7.23 -0.21 -9.97
C LEU A 23 -8.41 -1.16 -9.85
N ASN A 24 -9.62 -0.65 -9.58
CA ASN A 24 -10.86 -1.43 -9.63
C ASN A 24 -11.16 -1.91 -11.05
N ALA A 25 -11.12 -1.03 -12.05
CA ALA A 25 -11.38 -1.37 -13.44
C ALA A 25 -10.42 -2.44 -13.98
N ALA A 26 -9.16 -2.41 -13.54
CA ALA A 26 -8.12 -3.33 -13.98
C ALA A 26 -8.17 -4.73 -13.31
N ARG A 27 -9.11 -4.99 -12.39
CA ARG A 27 -9.26 -6.28 -11.65
C ARG A 27 -7.96 -6.84 -11.10
N VAL A 28 -7.05 -5.95 -10.68
CA VAL A 28 -5.71 -6.32 -10.24
C VAL A 28 -5.79 -7.21 -9.01
N ALA A 29 -5.12 -8.37 -9.02
CA ALA A 29 -5.10 -9.30 -7.88
C ALA A 29 -4.42 -8.65 -6.67
N LEU A 30 -5.12 -8.59 -5.54
CA LEU A 30 -4.68 -7.87 -4.34
C LEU A 30 -3.97 -8.77 -3.31
N GLY A 31 -3.79 -10.07 -3.62
CA GLY A 31 -3.15 -11.06 -2.74
C GLY A 31 -4.06 -11.47 -1.57
N HIS A 32 -4.19 -12.77 -1.34
CA HIS A 32 -5.05 -13.37 -0.32
C HIS A 32 -4.55 -13.15 1.10
N GLY A 33 -5.49 -13.01 2.04
CA GLY A 33 -5.28 -12.73 3.46
C GLY A 33 -5.95 -11.41 3.82
N SER A 34 -7.04 -11.49 4.58
CA SER A 34 -7.94 -10.40 5.00
C SER A 34 -7.20 -9.13 5.42
N ASP A 35 -7.27 -8.07 4.61
CA ASP A 35 -8.24 -7.00 4.84
C ASP A 35 -8.12 -5.92 3.77
N ASN A 36 -9.31 -5.63 3.26
CA ASN A 36 -9.74 -4.63 2.31
C ASN A 36 -8.82 -4.30 1.13
N ALA A 37 -9.37 -4.53 -0.06
CA ALA A 37 -8.85 -4.04 -1.32
C ALA A 37 -8.44 -2.54 -1.26
N TRP A 38 -9.10 -1.77 -0.40
CA TRP A 38 -8.82 -0.38 -0.03
C TRP A 38 -7.42 -0.11 0.53
N THR A 39 -6.96 -0.86 1.53
CA THR A 39 -5.70 -0.58 2.27
C THR A 39 -4.47 -0.69 1.37
N LYS A 40 -4.46 -1.68 0.46
CA LYS A 40 -3.37 -1.86 -0.52
C LYS A 40 -3.39 -0.82 -1.65
N ARG A 41 -4.51 -0.13 -1.86
CA ARG A 41 -4.66 0.93 -2.88
C ARG A 41 -4.20 2.29 -2.35
N VAL A 42 -4.59 2.59 -1.10
CA VAL A 42 -4.11 3.75 -0.35
C VAL A 42 -2.58 3.69 -0.20
N TYR A 43 -2.00 2.50 -0.02
CA TYR A 43 -0.55 2.33 0.07
C TYR A 43 0.24 2.90 -1.13
N LEU A 44 -0.15 2.64 -2.38
CA LEU A 44 0.57 3.17 -3.55
C LEU A 44 0.47 4.69 -3.65
N VAL A 45 -0.69 5.25 -3.26
CA VAL A 45 -0.89 6.70 -3.22
C VAL A 45 -0.01 7.32 -2.14
N LEU A 46 -0.10 6.81 -0.90
CA LEU A 46 0.72 7.30 0.22
C LEU A 46 2.22 7.17 -0.09
N HIS A 47 2.66 6.05 -0.66
CA HIS A 47 4.05 5.86 -1.07
C HIS A 47 4.48 6.87 -2.15
N GLY A 48 3.66 7.10 -3.19
CA GLY A 48 3.97 8.09 -4.23
C GLY A 48 4.00 9.54 -3.72
N LEU A 49 3.28 9.81 -2.63
CA LEU A 49 3.26 11.09 -1.92
C LEU A 49 4.30 11.16 -0.78
N HIS A 50 5.09 10.10 -0.55
CA HIS A 50 6.02 9.96 0.58
C HIS A 50 5.37 10.18 1.96
N LEU A 51 4.11 9.75 2.10
CA LEU A 51 3.35 9.80 3.34
C LEU A 51 3.46 8.48 4.13
N PRO A 52 3.23 8.51 5.45
CA PRO A 52 3.23 7.29 6.27
C PRO A 52 2.16 6.30 5.77
N PRO A 53 2.48 5.00 5.62
CA PRO A 53 1.62 4.01 4.94
C PRO A 53 0.28 3.74 5.63
N ASP A 54 0.18 4.07 6.92
CA ASP A 54 -1.01 3.81 7.76
C ASP A 54 -1.74 5.11 8.15
N THR A 55 -1.40 6.25 7.55
CA THR A 55 -1.93 7.56 7.96
C THR A 55 -2.38 8.39 6.76
N LEU A 56 -3.66 8.25 6.40
CA LEU A 56 -4.30 9.02 5.33
C LEU A 56 -5.11 10.21 5.86
N ASP A 57 -5.85 10.02 6.95
CA ASP A 57 -6.86 10.99 7.43
C ASP A 57 -6.35 12.44 7.58
N PRO A 58 -5.13 12.70 8.09
CA PRO A 58 -4.61 14.08 8.22
C PRO A 58 -4.35 14.78 6.89
N PHE A 59 -4.24 14.02 5.79
CA PHE A 59 -3.82 14.52 4.49
C PHE A 59 -4.98 14.58 3.47
N LEU A 60 -6.20 14.26 3.90
CA LEU A 60 -7.37 14.24 3.00
C LEU A 60 -7.69 15.61 2.39
N ASP A 61 -7.33 16.70 3.06
CA ASP A 61 -7.55 18.07 2.57
C ASP A 61 -6.30 18.71 1.95
N ALA A 62 -5.20 17.97 1.86
CA ALA A 62 -3.96 18.48 1.28
C ALA A 62 -4.09 18.56 -0.26
N ALA A 63 -3.62 19.69 -0.82
CA ALA A 63 -3.48 19.83 -2.26
C ALA A 63 -2.27 19.00 -2.73
N VAL A 64 -2.46 18.21 -3.80
CA VAL A 64 -1.40 17.40 -4.41
C VAL A 64 -0.81 18.16 -5.59
N LEU A 65 0.52 18.29 -5.61
CA LEU A 65 1.24 18.96 -6.69
C LEU A 65 1.15 18.15 -8.00
N PRO A 66 1.26 18.80 -9.18
CA PRO A 66 1.22 18.09 -10.46
C PRO A 66 2.28 16.98 -10.61
N SER A 67 3.48 17.20 -10.04
CA SER A 67 4.57 16.22 -10.06
C SER A 67 4.27 15.00 -9.17
N GLU A 68 3.70 15.22 -7.99
CA GLU A 68 3.25 14.18 -7.07
C GLU A 68 2.14 13.34 -7.68
N ARG A 69 1.15 14.01 -8.30
CA ARG A 69 0.09 13.36 -9.06
C ARG A 69 0.68 12.47 -10.15
N SER A 70 1.62 12.99 -10.95
CA SER A 70 2.24 12.22 -12.04
C SER A 70 2.94 10.96 -11.50
N ARG A 71 3.69 11.06 -10.41
CA ARG A 71 4.35 9.91 -9.78
C ARG A 71 3.36 8.82 -9.33
N VAL A 72 2.27 9.23 -8.68
CA VAL A 72 1.22 8.30 -8.22
C VAL A 72 0.56 7.62 -9.41
N LEU A 73 0.24 8.38 -10.46
CA LEU A 73 -0.35 7.85 -11.69
C LEU A 73 0.57 6.83 -12.37
N ASP A 74 1.86 7.12 -12.48
CA ASP A 74 2.85 6.21 -13.06
C ASP A 74 2.93 4.89 -12.27
N LEU A 75 2.93 4.95 -10.94
CA LEU A 75 2.93 3.75 -10.09
C LEU A 75 1.66 2.90 -10.31
N ILE A 76 0.50 3.54 -10.44
CA ILE A 76 -0.78 2.85 -10.70
C ILE A 76 -0.78 2.20 -12.08
N ASP A 77 -0.33 2.92 -13.10
CA ASP A 77 -0.30 2.41 -14.47
C ASP A 77 0.70 1.26 -14.61
N ARG A 78 1.86 1.33 -13.95
CA ARG A 78 2.78 0.21 -13.82
C ARG A 78 2.14 -0.96 -13.09
N ARG A 79 1.41 -0.72 -12.01
CA ARG A 79 0.71 -1.78 -11.25
C ARG A 79 -0.31 -2.54 -12.08
N VAL A 80 -1.04 -1.82 -12.93
CA VAL A 80 -2.04 -2.37 -13.84
C VAL A 80 -1.39 -3.13 -14.99
N THR A 81 -0.36 -2.54 -15.60
CA THR A 81 0.29 -3.05 -16.81
C THR A 81 1.21 -4.22 -16.50
N GLU A 82 2.15 -4.05 -15.57
CA GLU A 82 3.14 -5.07 -15.21
C GLU A 82 2.54 -6.17 -14.32
N ARG A 83 1.38 -5.90 -13.70
CA ARG A 83 0.66 -6.81 -12.78
C ARG A 83 1.47 -7.31 -11.58
N LEU A 84 2.62 -6.72 -11.29
CA LEU A 84 3.47 -7.06 -10.15
C LEU A 84 2.84 -6.67 -8.81
N PRO A 85 3.12 -7.40 -7.72
CA PRO A 85 2.82 -6.95 -6.36
C PRO A 85 3.27 -5.51 -6.11
N ALA A 86 2.46 -4.73 -5.39
CA ALA A 86 2.78 -3.33 -5.05
C ALA A 86 4.16 -3.22 -4.38
N ALA A 87 4.50 -4.19 -3.51
CA ALA A 87 5.77 -4.24 -2.82
C ALA A 87 6.99 -4.28 -3.76
N TYR A 88 6.87 -4.92 -4.93
CA TYR A 88 7.96 -4.92 -5.92
C TYR A 88 8.05 -3.64 -6.74
N LEU A 89 6.96 -2.86 -6.80
CA LEU A 89 6.96 -1.55 -7.46
C LEU A 89 7.55 -0.47 -6.54
N THR A 90 7.26 -0.58 -5.24
CA THR A 90 7.74 0.34 -4.19
C THR A 90 9.11 -0.05 -3.64
N GLY A 91 9.57 -1.29 -3.86
CA GLY A 91 10.84 -1.81 -3.34
C GLY A 91 10.80 -2.14 -1.84
N GLU A 92 9.61 -2.13 -1.22
CA GLU A 92 9.46 -2.34 0.21
C GLU A 92 8.17 -3.10 0.54
N ALA A 93 8.20 -3.81 1.66
CA ALA A 93 7.04 -4.47 2.25
C ALA A 93 6.97 -4.18 3.74
N TRP A 94 5.76 -4.04 4.26
CA TRP A 94 5.51 -3.81 5.68
C TRP A 94 4.92 -5.05 6.32
N LEU A 95 5.47 -5.44 7.48
CA LEU A 95 5.01 -6.60 8.24
C LEU A 95 5.12 -6.29 9.74
N ARG A 96 3.98 -6.25 10.44
CA ARG A 96 3.88 -5.93 11.89
C ARG A 96 4.68 -4.68 12.31
N GLY A 97 4.54 -3.59 11.56
CA GLY A 97 5.23 -2.32 11.84
C GLY A 97 6.70 -2.27 11.42
N HIS A 98 7.26 -3.38 10.94
CA HIS A 98 8.61 -3.42 10.39
C HIS A 98 8.59 -3.27 8.87
N ARG A 99 9.55 -2.50 8.36
CA ARG A 99 9.75 -2.25 6.93
C ARG A 99 10.90 -3.09 6.41
N PHE A 100 10.64 -3.86 5.37
CA PHE A 100 11.60 -4.73 4.69
C PHE A 100 11.85 -4.21 3.29
N HIS A 101 13.12 -4.20 2.86
CA HIS A 101 13.45 -4.03 1.45
C HIS A 101 13.08 -5.31 0.70
N VAL A 102 12.38 -5.19 -0.43
CA VAL A 102 12.00 -6.34 -1.26
C VAL A 102 12.20 -6.04 -2.73
N ASP A 103 12.52 -7.08 -3.48
CA ASP A 103 12.57 -7.05 -4.94
C ASP A 103 12.14 -8.43 -5.48
N ARG A 104 12.23 -8.61 -6.80
CA ARG A 104 11.76 -9.84 -7.47
C ARG A 104 12.55 -11.11 -7.09
N ARG A 105 13.64 -10.99 -6.34
CA ARG A 105 14.47 -12.12 -5.86
C ARG A 105 13.92 -12.72 -4.56
N VAL A 106 13.01 -12.02 -3.87
CA VAL A 106 12.44 -12.47 -2.60
C VAL A 106 10.92 -12.59 -2.66
N ILE A 107 10.36 -13.51 -1.88
CA ILE A 107 8.91 -13.62 -1.71
C ILE A 107 8.42 -12.43 -0.87
N VAL A 108 7.32 -11.79 -1.28
CA VAL A 108 6.69 -10.73 -0.48
C VAL A 108 6.24 -11.33 0.86
N PRO A 109 6.71 -10.81 2.01
CA PRO A 109 6.35 -11.33 3.32
C PRO A 109 4.83 -11.27 3.55
N ARG A 110 4.28 -12.33 4.14
CA ARG A 110 2.83 -12.51 4.37
C ARG A 110 2.54 -12.57 5.87
N PRO A 111 1.32 -12.23 6.33
CA PRO A 111 0.97 -12.26 7.76
C PRO A 111 1.30 -13.57 8.48
N PRO A 112 1.04 -14.78 7.93
CA PRO A 112 1.41 -16.03 8.60
C PRO A 112 2.92 -16.17 8.86
N ILE A 113 3.77 -15.61 7.99
CA ILE A 113 5.22 -15.59 8.22
C ILE A 113 5.56 -14.73 9.43
N ALA A 114 4.80 -13.66 9.68
CA ALA A 114 5.04 -12.78 10.82
C ALA A 114 4.76 -13.47 12.16
N GLU A 115 3.72 -14.30 12.22
CA GLU A 115 3.39 -15.12 13.40
C GLU A 115 4.51 -16.13 13.67
N LEU A 116 4.96 -16.83 12.63
CA LEU A 116 6.09 -17.76 12.72
C LEU A 116 7.37 -17.06 13.19
N LEU A 117 7.65 -15.85 12.71
CA LEU A 117 8.80 -15.07 13.17
C LEU A 117 8.69 -14.66 14.64
N ALA A 118 7.48 -14.33 15.12
CA ALA A 118 7.25 -13.99 16.51
C ALA A 118 7.47 -15.19 17.45
N GLU A 119 7.20 -16.40 16.98
CA GLU A 119 7.41 -17.65 17.71
C GLU A 119 8.84 -18.21 17.55
N GLY A 120 9.77 -17.43 16.99
CA GLY A 120 11.16 -17.86 16.81
C GLY A 120 11.31 -19.03 15.84
N LEU A 121 10.34 -19.22 14.94
CA LEU A 121 10.27 -20.33 13.98
C LEU A 121 10.20 -21.70 14.67
N ALA A 122 9.64 -21.78 15.88
CA ALA A 122 9.40 -23.04 16.56
C ALA A 122 8.35 -23.89 15.81
N PRO A 123 8.48 -25.23 15.80
CA PRO A 123 9.57 -26.04 16.38
C PRO A 123 10.76 -26.27 15.44
N TRP A 124 10.76 -25.62 14.27
CA TRP A 124 11.71 -25.94 13.18
C TRP A 124 13.13 -25.45 13.45
N VAL A 125 13.29 -24.34 14.19
CA VAL A 125 14.60 -23.80 14.56
C VAL A 125 14.83 -24.03 16.06
N ARG A 126 15.83 -24.84 16.41
CA ARG A 126 16.16 -25.19 17.81
C ARG A 126 16.82 -24.05 18.57
N ASP A 127 17.69 -23.29 17.90
CA ASP A 127 18.34 -22.10 18.46
C ASP A 127 18.33 -20.98 17.39
N PRO A 128 17.35 -20.06 17.46
CA PRO A 128 17.20 -18.99 16.47
C PRO A 128 18.26 -17.89 16.59
N VAL A 129 19.10 -17.90 17.63
CA VAL A 129 20.18 -16.91 17.83
C VAL A 129 21.57 -17.51 17.66
N ALA A 130 21.68 -18.81 17.42
CA ALA A 130 22.94 -19.45 17.05
C ALA A 130 23.50 -18.79 15.78
N ARG A 131 24.69 -18.20 15.89
CA ARG A 131 25.43 -17.73 14.71
C ARG A 131 25.94 -18.94 13.93
N ILE A 132 25.69 -18.93 12.62
CA ILE A 132 26.29 -19.83 11.64
C ILE A 132 27.76 -19.47 11.47
#